data_AF-A0A1R4HSA2-F1
#
_entry.id   AF-A0A1R4HSA2-F1
#
_cell.length_a   1.000
_cell.length_b   1.000
_cell.length_c   1.000
_cell.angle_alpha   90.00
_cell.angle_beta   90.00
_cell.angle_gamma   90.00
#
_symmetry.space_group_name_H-M   'P 1'
#
loop_
_entity.id
_entity.type
_entity.pdbx_description
1 polymer ?
#
loop_
_entity_poly.entity_id
_entity_poly.type
_entity_poly.pdbx_seq_one_letter_code
_entity_poly.pdbx_strand_id
1 'polypeptide(L)' 'MESFFALLQKNVLNRHSWTTREQLRIAIVTWIERTYHRRRRQAALGRLTPIEFETIMNTTVALAA' A
#
# COMPACT_ATOMS: atom_id res chain seq x y z
N MET A 1 4.27 -9.11 -9.04
CA MET A 1 4.15 -8.48 -7.72
C MET A 1 3.26 -7.26 -7.90
N GLU A 2 2.06 -7.20 -7.32
CA GLU A 2 1.21 -6.00 -7.41
C GLU A 2 1.85 -4.86 -6.59
N SER A 3 1.93 -3.66 -7.17
CA SER A 3 2.43 -2.46 -6.49
C SER A 3 1.50 -2.03 -5.36
N PHE A 4 2.05 -1.35 -4.34
CA PHE A 4 1.30 -0.66 -3.29
C PHE A 4 0.09 0.09 -3.84
N PHE A 5 0.33 0.93 -4.85
CA PHE A 5 -0.66 1.84 -5.38
C PHE A 5 -1.76 1.10 -6.12
N ALA A 6 -1.41 0.01 -6.82
CA ALA A 6 -2.40 -0.86 -7.46
C ALA A 6 -3.30 -1.54 -6.41
N LEU A 7 -2.71 -2.03 -5.32
CA LEU A 7 -3.47 -2.64 -4.22
C LEU A 7 -4.33 -1.60 -3.49
N LEU A 8 -3.79 -0.41 -3.19
CA LEU A 8 -4.49 0.68 -2.55
C LEU A 8 -5.67 1.16 -3.41
N GLN A 9 -5.43 1.29 -4.72
CA GLN A 9 -6.45 1.72 -5.66
C GLN A 9 -7.59 0.71 -5.75
N LYS A 10 -7.27 -0.58 -5.91
CA LYS A 10 -8.27 -1.65 -5.99
C LYS A 10 -9.06 -1.85 -4.69
N ASN A 11 -8.40 -1.76 -3.54
CA ASN A 11 -9.01 -2.15 -2.27
C ASN A 11 -9.59 -0.99 -1.47
N VAL A 12 -9.18 0.26 -1.73
CA VAL A 12 -9.64 1.44 -0.99
C VAL A 12 -10.25 2.47 -1.92
N LEU A 13 -9.51 2.90 -2.96
CA LEU A 13 -9.96 4.03 -3.80
C LEU A 13 -11.17 3.68 -4.66
N ASN A 14 -11.17 2.49 -5.28
CA ASN A 14 -12.22 2.05 -6.21
C ASN A 14 -13.42 1.38 -5.50
N ARG A 15 -13.40 1.26 -4.16
CA ARG A 15 -14.42 0.53 -3.39
C ARG A 15 -15.76 1.27 -3.36
N HIS A 16 -15.73 2.59 -3.23
CA HIS A 16 -16.89 3.48 -3.28
C HIS A 16 -16.43 4.94 -3.40
N SER A 17 -17.36 5.83 -3.73
CA SER A 17 -17.13 7.28 -3.68
C SER A 17 -17.04 7.76 -2.23
N TRP A 18 -16.00 8.54 -1.93
CA TRP A 18 -15.76 9.13 -0.62
C TRP A 18 -16.28 10.57 -0.58
N THR A 19 -17.12 10.89 0.41
CA THR A 19 -17.74 12.21 0.52
C THR A 19 -16.73 13.27 0.99
N THR A 20 -15.74 12.87 1.79
CA THR A 20 -14.70 13.77 2.29
C THR A 20 -13.32 13.16 2.21
N ARG A 21 -12.30 14.02 2.08
CA ARG A 21 -10.89 13.62 2.15
C ARG A 21 -10.51 12.98 3.48
N GLU A 22 -11.14 13.40 4.57
CA GLU A 22 -10.93 12.84 5.91
C GLU A 22 -11.33 11.36 5.96
N GLN A 23 -12.52 11.02 5.44
CA GLN A 23 -13.00 9.64 5.38
C GLN A 23 -12.06 8.76 4.54
N LEU A 24 -11.61 9.29 3.40
CA LEU A 24 -10.62 8.61 2.57
C LEU A 24 -9.31 8.36 3.33
N ARG A 25 -8.79 9.37 4.05
CA ARG A 25 -7.56 9.24 4.83
C ARG A 25 -7.69 8.17 5.91
N ILE A 26 -8.79 8.15 6.65
CA ILE A 26 -9.07 7.14 7.68
C ILE A 26 -9.12 5.74 7.06
N ALA A 27 -9.78 5.59 5.92
CA ALA A 27 -9.88 4.31 5.21
C ALA A 27 -8.54 3.80 4.71
N ILE A 28 -7.69 4.70 4.17
CA ILE A 28 -6.33 4.38 3.74
C ILE A 28 -5.51 3.86 4.92
N VAL A 29 -5.45 4.61 6.03
CA VAL A 29 -4.67 4.21 7.23
C VAL A 29 -5.17 2.89 7.80
N THR A 30 -6.50 2.75 7.95
CA THR A 30 -7.11 1.53 8.47
C THR A 30 -6.80 0.31 7.61
N TRP A 31 -6.84 0.45 6.29
CA TRP A 31 -6.52 -0.64 5.36
C TRP A 31 -5.04 -0.99 5.39
N ILE A 32 -4.16 0.02 5.47
CA ILE A 32 -2.72 -0.16 5.61
C ILE A 32 -2.41 -1.00 6.86
N GLU A 33 -2.94 -0.60 8.01
CA GLU A 33 -2.65 -1.25 9.28
C GLU A 33 -3.30 -2.64 9.41
N ARG A 34 -4.59 -2.78 9.08
CA ARG A 34 -5.32 -4.04 9.30
C ARG A 34 -5.09 -5.09 8.23
N THR A 35 -4.87 -4.68 6.98
CA THR A 35 -4.90 -5.60 5.84
C THR A 35 -3.54 -5.70 5.19
N TYR A 36 -2.99 -4.56 4.76
CA TYR A 36 -1.75 -4.52 3.98
C TYR A 36 -0.55 -4.97 4.83
N HIS A 37 -0.33 -4.39 6.01
CA HIS A 37 0.74 -4.81 6.93
C HIS A 37 0.52 -6.22 7.49
N ARG A 38 -0.74 -6.63 7.73
CA ARG A 38 -1.04 -7.98 8.24
C ARG A 38 -0.77 -9.07 7.20
N ARG A 39 -1.19 -8.88 5.95
CA ARG A 39 -0.90 -9.83 4.85
C ARG A 39 0.59 -9.90 4.54
N ARG A 40 1.31 -8.78 4.67
CA ARG A 40 2.73 -8.67 4.33
C ARG A 40 3.68 -8.96 5.49
N ARG A 41 3.15 -9.21 6.69
CA ARG A 41 3.86 -9.85 7.83
C ARG A 41 4.16 -11.33 7.55
N GLN A 42 4.54 -11.65 6.31
CA GLN A 42 5.16 -12.92 5.96
C GLN A 42 6.63 -12.78 6.36
N ALA A 43 7.12 -13.70 7.18
CA ALA A 43 8.49 -13.78 7.70
C ALA A 43 9.60 -13.81 6.61
N ALA A 44 9.24 -13.69 5.33
CA ALA A 44 10.09 -13.79 4.15
C ALA A 44 10.75 -12.46 3.70
N LEU A 45 10.42 -11.31 4.33
CA LEU A 45 10.96 -9.99 3.91
C LEU A 45 12.30 -9.60 4.55
N GLY A 46 12.96 -10.50 5.28
CA GLY A 46 14.36 -10.30 5.68
C GLY A 46 14.65 -9.06 6.54
N ARG A 47 13.68 -8.61 7.36
CA ARG A 47 13.69 -7.39 8.21
C ARG A 47 13.42 -6.05 7.51
N LEU A 48 13.15 -6.01 6.21
CA LEU A 48 12.70 -4.78 5.56
C LEU A 48 11.23 -4.50 5.91
N THR A 49 10.93 -3.26 6.30
CA THR A 49 9.55 -2.82 6.44
C THR A 49 8.88 -2.77 5.06
N PRO A 50 7.55 -2.94 4.96
CA PRO A 50 6.82 -2.85 3.70
C PRO A 50 7.09 -1.55 2.93
N ILE A 51 7.27 -0.45 3.66
CA ILE A 51 7.63 0.87 3.12
C ILE A 51 9.03 0.88 2.50
N GLU A 52 10.02 0.28 3.16
CA GLU A 52 11.39 0.23 2.62
C GLU A 52 11.45 -0.61 1.34
N PHE A 53 10.79 -1.77 1.34
CA PHE A 53 10.71 -2.62 0.15
C PHE A 53 10.03 -1.90 -1.02
N GLU A 54 8.94 -1.18 -0.77
CA GLU A 54 8.22 -0.43 -1.80
C GLU A 54 8.94 0.83 -2.26
N THR A 55 9.68 1.48 -1.36
CA THR A 55 10.54 2.62 -1.72
C THR A 55 11.63 2.15 -2.68
N ILE A 56 12.29 1.02 -2.38
CA ILE A 56 13.29 0.42 -3.27
C ILE A 56 12.65 0.07 -4.63
N MET A 57 11.51 -0.59 -4.65
CA MET A 57 10.82 -0.94 -5.90
C MET A 57 10.35 0.29 -6.69
N ASN A 58 9.82 1.32 -6.03
CA ASN A 58 9.38 2.55 -6.69
C ASN A 58 10.57 3.34 -7.26
N THR A 59 11.69 3.42 -6.54
CA THR A 59 12.95 3.98 -7.05
C THR A 59 13.45 3.19 -8.25
N THR A 60 13.39 1.86 -8.20
CA THR A 60 13.81 0.99 -9.32
C THR A 60 12.93 1.23 -10.57
N VAL A 61 11.62 1.40 -10.39
CA VAL A 61 10.68 1.70 -11.48
C VAL A 61 10.89 3.11 -12.04
N ALA A 62 11.13 4.11 -11.18
CA ALA A 62 11.39 5.49 -11.61
C ALA A 62 12.72 5.65 -12.37
N LEU A 63 13.72 4.80 -12.08
CA LEU A 63 15.00 4.78 -12.80
C LEU A 63 14.94 3.99 -14.12
N ALA A 64 13.88 3.20 -14.34
CA ALA A 64 13.67 2.41 -15.55
C ALA A 64 12.72 3.08 -16.57
N ALA A 65 12.21 4.28 -16.26
CA ALA A 65 11.37 5.11 -17.12
C ALA A 65 12.21 6.20 -17.81
#